data_AF-A0A3N5FUK7-F1
#
_entry.id   AF-A0A3N5FUK7-F1
#
_cell.length_a   1.000
_cell.length_b   1.000
_cell.length_c   1.000
_cell.angle_alpha   90.00
_cell.angle_beta   90.00
_cell.angle_gamma   90.00
#
_symmetry.space_group_name_H-M   'P 1'
#
loop_
_entity.id
_entity.type
_entity.pdbx_description
1 polymer ?
#
loop_
_entity_poly.entity_id
_entity_poly.type
_entity_poly.pdbx_seq_one_letter_code
_entity_poly.pdbx_strand_id
1 'polypeptide(L)'
;MEEIVGVFARGIALGVEAAAILIVAFGSVEAFVRILAIVARGRATHGERKEVWRRFGMWLLLGLEFELAADIIESVVSPTWIDIAQLGAIAVIRTFLNYFLEKDLEESTGGVTPVRGEV
;
A
#
# COMPACT_ATOMS: atom_id res chain seq x y z
N MET A 1 1.04 23.04 27.05
CA MET A 1 1.67 21.70 26.92
C MET A 1 0.99 20.89 25.81
N GLU A 2 -0.34 20.93 25.72
CA GLU A 2 -1.13 20.30 24.66
C GLU A 2 -0.80 20.80 23.23
N GLU A 3 -0.55 22.10 23.04
CA GLU A 3 -0.10 22.65 21.74
C GLU A 3 1.25 22.08 21.26
N ILE A 4 2.20 21.86 22.18
CA ILE A 4 3.54 21.38 21.84
C ILE A 4 3.48 19.92 21.40
N VAL A 5 2.68 19.11 22.11
CA VAL A 5 2.45 17.70 21.74
C VAL A 5 1.78 17.63 20.37
N GLY A 6 0.81 18.51 20.10
CA GLY A 6 0.10 18.49 18.83
C GLY A 6 0.96 18.86 17.62
N VAL A 7 1.80 19.88 17.75
CA VAL A 7 2.75 20.26 16.68
C VAL A 7 3.77 19.15 16.43
N PHE A 8 4.27 18.52 17.50
CA PHE A 8 5.26 17.46 17.39
C PHE A 8 4.69 16.21 16.70
N ALA A 9 3.49 15.78 17.12
CA ALA A 9 2.85 14.62 16.55
C ALA A 9 2.46 14.80 15.08
N ARG A 10 1.95 15.99 14.69
CA ARG A 10 1.72 16.32 13.26
C ARG A 10 3.02 16.27 12.45
N GLY A 11 4.13 16.76 13.02
CA GLY A 11 5.45 16.66 12.38
C GLY A 11 5.89 15.22 12.14
N ILE A 12 5.64 14.33 13.09
CA ILE A 12 5.92 12.88 12.93
C ILE A 12 5.01 12.28 11.87
N ALA A 13 3.70 12.52 11.94
CA ALA A 13 2.74 11.99 10.97
C ALA A 13 3.11 12.38 9.54
N LEU A 14 3.44 13.66 9.31
CA LEU A 14 3.91 14.14 8.01
C LEU A 14 5.22 13.48 7.55
N GLY A 15 6.14 13.22 8.48
CA GLY A 15 7.38 12.49 8.17
C GLY A 15 7.12 11.03 7.76
N VAL A 16 6.17 10.37 8.43
CA VAL A 16 5.75 9.00 8.12
C VAL A 16 5.01 8.95 6.78
N GLU A 17 4.12 9.90 6.50
CA GLU A 17 3.42 10.05 5.22
C GLU A 17 4.42 10.28 4.07
N ALA A 18 5.39 11.16 4.26
CA ALA A 18 6.46 11.39 3.28
C ALA A 18 7.25 10.10 3.01
N ALA A 19 7.54 9.30 4.04
CA ALA A 19 8.21 8.01 3.87
C ALA A 19 7.35 7.04 3.06
N ALA A 20 6.04 6.95 3.33
CA ALA A 20 5.12 6.12 2.57
C ALA A 20 5.10 6.49 1.07
N ILE A 21 4.99 7.79 0.78
CA ILE A 21 5.03 8.32 -0.60
C ILE A 21 6.34 7.92 -1.29
N LEU A 22 7.48 8.04 -0.61
CA LEU A 22 8.78 7.65 -1.17
C LEU A 22 8.88 6.15 -1.45
N ILE A 23 8.36 5.31 -0.56
CA ILE A 23 8.32 3.85 -0.71
C ILE A 23 7.48 3.46 -1.94
N VAL A 24 6.27 4.00 -2.06
CA VAL A 24 5.37 3.74 -3.19
C VAL A 24 5.96 4.27 -4.51
N ALA A 25 6.55 5.47 -4.49
CA ALA A 25 7.21 6.05 -5.65
C ALA A 25 8.38 5.18 -6.12
N PHE A 26 9.23 4.72 -5.19
CA PHE A 26 10.35 3.84 -5.50
C PHE A 26 9.87 2.51 -6.09
N GLY A 27 8.89 1.86 -5.46
CA GLY A 27 8.32 0.62 -5.97
C GLY A 27 7.69 0.77 -7.37
N SER A 28 7.03 1.91 -7.61
CA SER A 28 6.45 2.25 -8.91
C SER A 28 7.51 2.39 -10.00
N VAL A 29 8.60 3.11 -9.70
CA VAL A 29 9.74 3.27 -10.62
C VAL A 29 10.40 1.92 -10.89
N GLU A 30 10.65 1.11 -9.86
CA GLU A 30 11.23 -0.22 -10.02
C GLU A 30 10.38 -1.12 -10.93
N ALA A 31 9.06 -1.15 -10.68
CA ALA A 31 8.11 -1.95 -11.45
C ALA A 31 8.05 -1.48 -12.92
N PHE A 32 8.01 -0.16 -13.14
CA PHE A 32 7.97 0.45 -14.45
C PHE A 32 9.21 0.10 -15.28
N VAL A 33 10.41 0.29 -14.72
CA VAL A 33 11.68 -0.02 -15.40
C VAL A 33 11.76 -1.51 -15.75
N ARG A 34 11.35 -2.40 -14.85
CA ARG A 34 11.35 -3.85 -15.12
C ARG A 34 10.38 -4.24 -16.23
N ILE A 35 9.17 -3.68 -16.24
CA ILE A 35 8.18 -3.91 -17.30
C ILE A 35 8.74 -3.44 -18.65
N LEU A 36 9.32 -2.25 -18.71
CA LEU A 36 9.93 -1.75 -19.94
C LEU A 36 11.06 -2.67 -20.43
N ALA A 37 11.92 -3.14 -19.54
CA ALA A 37 12.99 -4.08 -19.89
C ALA A 37 12.45 -5.43 -20.40
N ILE A 38 11.35 -5.93 -19.84
CA ILE A 38 10.68 -7.15 -20.30
C ILE A 38 10.09 -6.95 -21.71
N VAL A 39 9.39 -5.83 -21.93
CA VAL A 39 8.80 -5.49 -23.24
C VAL A 39 9.87 -5.31 -24.30
N ALA A 40 10.96 -4.59 -23.99
CA ALA A 40 12.07 -4.35 -24.91
C ALA A 40 12.78 -5.65 -25.35
N ARG A 41 12.79 -6.68 -24.50
CA ARG A 41 13.38 -8.00 -24.83
C ARG A 41 12.48 -8.87 -25.71
N GLY A 42 11.21 -8.50 -25.90
CA GLY A 42 10.28 -9.17 -26.82
C GLY A 42 9.88 -10.61 -26.45
N ARG A 43 10.36 -11.14 -25.31
CA ARG A 43 10.10 -12.51 -24.83
C ARG A 43 9.79 -12.49 -23.34
N ALA A 44 8.58 -12.05 -23.00
CA ALA A 44 8.12 -12.01 -21.62
C ALA A 44 7.57 -13.36 -21.20
N THR A 45 8.23 -14.04 -20.27
CA THR A 45 7.68 -15.26 -19.66
C THR A 45 6.55 -14.88 -18.70
N HIS A 46 5.50 -15.70 -18.61
CA HIS A 46 4.35 -15.41 -17.74
C HIS A 46 4.77 -15.19 -16.26
N GLY A 47 5.80 -15.91 -15.80
CA GLY A 47 6.38 -15.77 -14.46
C GLY A 47 7.08 -14.43 -14.20
N GLU A 48 7.72 -13.83 -15.20
CA GLU A 48 8.46 -12.56 -15.01
C GLU A 48 7.51 -11.39 -14.75
N ARG A 49 6.38 -11.34 -15.45
CA ARG A 49 5.35 -10.32 -15.22
C ARG A 49 4.71 -10.48 -13.85
N LYS A 50 4.39 -11.72 -13.46
CA LYS A 50 3.81 -12.03 -12.14
C LYS A 50 4.76 -11.62 -11.00
N GLU A 51 6.07 -11.84 -11.17
CA GLU A 51 7.06 -11.42 -10.18
C GLU A 51 7.16 -9.90 -10.04
N VAL A 52 7.12 -9.13 -11.13
CA VAL A 52 7.08 -7.66 -11.05
C VAL A 52 5.83 -7.19 -10.31
N TRP A 53 4.68 -7.78 -10.61
CA TRP A 53 3.41 -7.44 -9.96
C TRP A 53 3.44 -7.76 -8.46
N ARG A 54 3.94 -8.95 -8.08
CA ARG A 54 4.12 -9.35 -6.68
C ARG A 54 5.05 -8.40 -5.91
N ARG A 55 6.18 -8.02 -6.51
CA ARG A 55 7.12 -7.06 -5.89
C ARG A 55 6.51 -5.69 -5.71
N PHE A 56 5.81 -5.20 -6.72
CA PHE A 56 5.09 -3.93 -6.63
C PHE A 56 4.02 -3.97 -5.53
N GLY A 57 3.26 -5.07 -5.44
CA GLY A 57 2.31 -5.29 -4.36
C GLY A 57 2.95 -5.19 -2.97
N MET A 58 4.15 -5.74 -2.77
CA MET A 58 4.88 -5.61 -1.49
C MET A 58 5.26 -4.16 -1.17
N TRP A 59 5.66 -3.37 -2.17
CA TRP A 59 5.94 -1.93 -1.98
C TRP A 59 4.68 -1.13 -1.64
N LEU A 60 3.56 -1.45 -2.28
CA LEU A 60 2.26 -0.84 -1.97
C LEU A 60 1.81 -1.16 -0.55
N LEU A 61 1.85 -2.43 -0.15
CA LEU A 61 1.51 -2.86 1.20
C LEU A 61 2.38 -2.15 2.24
N LEU A 62 3.69 -2.07 2.00
CA LEU A 62 4.59 -1.36 2.91
C LEU A 62 4.26 0.12 3.03
N GLY A 63 4.00 0.82 1.92
CA GLY A 63 3.59 2.24 1.97
C GLY A 63 2.29 2.43 2.76
N LEU A 64 1.37 1.49 2.62
CA LEU A 64 0.04 1.55 3.23
C LEU A 64 0.06 1.34 4.75
N GLU A 65 0.97 0.51 5.24
CA GLU A 65 1.25 0.36 6.69
C GLU A 65 1.80 1.67 7.29
N PHE A 66 2.67 2.38 6.55
CA PHE A 66 3.20 3.66 6.99
C PHE A 66 2.12 4.73 7.00
N GLU A 67 1.30 4.82 5.95
CA GLU A 67 0.18 5.75 5.95
C GLU A 67 -0.83 5.44 7.06
N LEU A 68 -1.11 4.16 7.37
CA LEU A 68 -1.92 3.78 8.53
C LEU A 68 -1.31 4.27 9.85
N ALA A 69 0.01 4.16 10.00
CA ALA A 69 0.71 4.66 11.18
C ALA A 69 0.59 6.19 11.30
N ALA A 70 0.67 6.93 10.19
CA ALA A 70 0.46 8.38 10.17
C ALA A 70 -0.97 8.75 10.61
N ASP A 71 -1.99 8.07 10.08
CA ASP A 71 -3.41 8.29 10.44
C ASP A 71 -3.67 8.04 11.94
N ILE A 72 -3.07 6.98 12.51
CA ILE A 72 -3.19 6.68 13.94
C ILE A 72 -2.61 7.83 14.77
N ILE A 73 -1.43 8.34 14.41
CA ILE A 73 -0.78 9.45 15.11
C ILE A 73 -1.66 10.70 15.08
N GLU A 74 -2.27 11.00 13.92
CA GLU A 74 -3.12 12.19 13.77
C GLU A 74 -4.43 12.08 14.58
N SER A 75 -5.03 10.88 14.63
CA SER A 75 -6.28 10.63 15.37
C SER A 75 -6.18 10.88 16.87
N VAL A 76 -4.98 10.73 17.46
CA VAL A 76 -4.73 10.91 18.90
C VAL A 76 -4.62 12.40 19.28
N VAL A 77 -4.40 13.29 18.30
CA VAL A 77 -3.91 14.66 18.53
C VAL A 77 -4.97 15.73 18.33
N SER A 78 -5.90 15.56 17.39
CA SER A 78 -6.90 16.59 17.04
C SER A 78 -8.33 16.04 17.13
N PRO A 79 -8.93 15.94 18.33
CA PRO A 79 -10.34 15.59 18.45
C PRO A 79 -11.20 16.83 18.16
N THR A 80 -11.27 17.28 16.90
CA THR A 80 -12.29 18.25 16.48
C THR A 80 -13.29 17.55 15.55
N TRP A 81 -14.57 17.90 15.62
CA TRP A 81 -15.60 17.21 14.81
C TRP A 81 -15.37 17.28 13.29
N ILE A 82 -14.72 18.33 12.80
CA ILE A 82 -14.35 18.49 11.38
C ILE A 82 -13.12 17.66 11.03
N ASP A 83 -12.08 17.68 11.86
CA ASP A 83 -10.89 16.84 11.64
C ASP A 83 -11.25 15.35 11.75
N ILE A 84 -12.13 14.99 12.70
CA ILE A 84 -12.65 13.62 12.87
C ILE A 84 -13.45 13.19 11.63
N ALA A 85 -14.27 14.07 11.04
CA ALA A 85 -15.00 13.75 9.83
C ALA A 85 -14.08 13.55 8.62
N GLN A 86 -13.02 14.35 8.50
CA GLN A 86 -12.02 14.23 7.44
C GLN A 86 -11.19 12.96 7.60
N LEU A 87 -10.69 12.68 8.81
CA LEU A 87 -10.01 11.44 9.17
C LEU A 87 -10.92 10.23 8.96
N GLY A 88 -12.20 10.33 9.31
CA GLY A 88 -13.19 9.26 9.09
C GLY A 88 -13.38 8.96 7.60
N ALA A 89 -13.44 9.98 6.74
CA ALA A 89 -13.50 9.79 5.30
C ALA A 89 -12.24 9.09 4.75
N ILE A 90 -11.05 9.51 5.19
CA ILE A 90 -9.76 8.90 4.82
C ILE A 90 -9.73 7.42 5.26
N ALA A 91 -10.12 7.13 6.50
CA ALA A 91 -10.14 5.77 7.04
C ALA A 91 -11.09 4.83 6.27
N VAL A 92 -12.26 5.33 5.83
CA VAL A 92 -13.20 4.57 4.99
C VAL A 92 -12.58 4.26 3.63
N ILE A 93 -11.97 5.25 2.97
CA ILE A 93 -11.30 5.06 1.68
C ILE A 93 -10.18 4.02 1.82
N ARG A 94 -9.35 4.14 2.87
CA ARG A 94 -8.27 3.20 3.17
C ARG A 94 -8.80 1.79 3.34
N THR A 95 -9.86 1.61 4.13
CA THR A 95 -10.47 0.29 4.38
C THR A 95 -10.96 -0.35 3.09
N PHE A 96 -11.65 0.42 2.24
CA PHE A 96 -12.14 -0.07 0.96
C PHE A 96 -10.99 -0.46 0.02
N LEU A 97 -9.98 0.41 -0.13
CA LEU A 97 -8.85 0.14 -1.03
C LEU A 97 -8.01 -1.05 -0.56
N ASN A 98 -7.72 -1.16 0.74
CA ASN A 98 -7.02 -2.30 1.32
C ASN A 98 -7.76 -3.61 1.05
N TYR A 99 -9.07 -3.62 1.35
CA TYR A 99 -9.91 -4.79 1.18
C TYR A 99 -9.97 -5.26 -0.28
N PHE A 100 -10.12 -4.34 -1.25
CA PHE A 100 -10.13 -4.68 -2.67
C PHE A 100 -8.77 -5.20 -3.14
N LEU A 101 -7.67 -4.57 -2.72
CA LEU A 101 -6.33 -4.96 -3.13
C LEU A 101 -5.95 -6.36 -2.60
N GLU A 102 -6.27 -6.66 -1.34
CA GLU A 102 -6.02 -7.97 -0.73
C GLU A 102 -6.88 -9.06 -1.38
N LYS A 103 -8.16 -8.77 -1.63
CA LYS A 103 -9.06 -9.69 -2.34
C LYS A 103 -8.59 -10.01 -3.76
N ASP A 104 -8.13 -9.02 -4.53
CA ASP A 104 -7.58 -9.23 -5.88
C ASP A 104 -6.30 -10.09 -5.85
N LEU A 105 -5.47 -9.94 -4.80
CA LEU A 105 -4.27 -10.75 -4.60
C LEU A 105 -4.60 -12.22 -4.24
N GLU A 106 -5.63 -12.46 -3.42
CA GLU A 106 -6.10 -13.80 -3.08
C GLU A 106 -6.69 -14.53 -4.30
N GLU A 107 -7.53 -13.86 -5.09
CA GLU A 107 -8.10 -14.42 -6.33
C GLU A 107 -7.01 -14.79 -7.34
N SER A 108 -5.92 -14.01 -7.40
CA SER A 108 -4.76 -14.30 -8.24
C SER A 108 -3.92 -15.51 -7.79
N THR A 109 -4.16 -16.02 -6.58
CA THR A 109 -3.45 -17.17 -5.98
C THR A 109 -4.30 -18.45 -5.95
N GLY A 110 -5.63 -18.33 -5.98
CA GLY A 110 -6.59 -19.46 -5.91
C GLY A 110 -6.65 -20.41 -7.12
N GLY A 111 -5.78 -20.27 -8.12
CA GLY A 111 -5.73 -21.13 -9.31
C GLY A 111 -4.97 -22.45 -9.14
N VAL A 112 -4.81 -23.00 -7.93
CA VAL A 112 -4.22 -24.33 -7.73
C VAL A 112 -5.32 -25.36 -7.86
N THR A 113 -5.52 -25.88 -9.07
CA THR A 113 -6.34 -27.06 -9.31
C THR A 113 -5.81 -28.23 -8.47
N PRO A 114 -6.65 -28.87 -7.63
CA PRO A 114 -6.24 -30.07 -6.94
C PRO A 114 -6.00 -31.15 -8.00
N VAL A 115 -4.77 -31.67 -8.06
CA VAL A 115 -4.43 -32.84 -8.87
C VAL A 115 -5.27 -34.00 -8.34
N ARG A 116 -6.31 -34.37 -9.09
CA ARG A 116 -7.14 -35.53 -8.80
C ARG A 116 -6.24 -36.76 -8.86
N GLY A 117 -5.91 -37.30 -7.70
CA GLY A 117 -5.22 -38.57 -7.58
C GLY A 117 -6.03 -39.66 -8.29
N GLU A 118 -5.44 -40.21 -9.35
CA GLU A 118 -5.85 -41.49 -9.91
C GLU A 118 -5.32 -42.58 -8.97
N VAL A 119 -6.24 -43.30 -8.32
CA VAL A 119 -6.05 -44.66 -7.82
C VAL A 119 -7.30 -45.47 -8.14
#